data_AF-A0A645A1V8-F1
#
_entry.id   AF-A0A645A1V8-F1
#
_cell.length_a   1.000
_cell.length_b   1.000
_cell.length_c   1.000
_cell.angle_alpha   90.00
_cell.angle_beta   90.00
_cell.angle_gamma   90.00
#
_symmetry.space_group_name_H-M   'P 1'
#
loop_
_entity.id
_entity.type
_entity.pdbx_description
1 polymer ?
#
loop_
_entity_poly.entity_id
_entity_poly.type
_entity_poly.pdbx_seq_one_letter_code
_entity_poly.pdbx_strand_id
1 'polypeptide(L)'
;MIYGVSRIVYYLGRPALVRESEIAAVREFLEIARNRDLVTNGDEVDILCGPFKSKSAKVLDVNRKFALLVLDELGAKIYVSLLEINKKHTE
;
A
#
# COMPACT_ATOMS: atom_id res chain seq x y z
N MET A 1 11.79 33.01 -8.71
CA MET A 1 11.80 31.52 -8.75
C MET A 1 11.70 31.02 -7.33
N ILE A 2 10.87 29.99 -7.09
CA ILE A 2 10.73 29.36 -5.77
C ILE A 2 11.63 28.11 -5.75
N TYR A 3 12.43 27.95 -4.71
CA TYR A 3 13.32 26.80 -4.57
C TYR A 3 12.51 25.49 -4.48
N GLY A 4 12.92 24.46 -5.21
CA GLY A 4 12.20 23.18 -5.28
C GLY A 4 11.01 23.13 -6.26
N VAL A 5 10.62 24.25 -6.88
CA VAL A 5 9.56 24.28 -7.89
C VAL A 5 10.18 24.29 -9.30
N SER A 6 9.95 23.21 -10.07
CA SER A 6 10.45 23.11 -11.44
C SER A 6 9.62 23.93 -12.43
N ARG A 7 8.31 23.65 -12.54
CA ARG A 7 7.39 24.34 -13.45
C ARG A 7 5.92 24.02 -13.12
N ILE A 8 5.02 24.87 -13.61
CA ILE A 8 3.58 24.60 -13.64
C ILE A 8 3.28 23.63 -14.81
N VAL A 9 2.28 22.78 -14.65
CA VAL A 9 1.79 21.90 -15.73
C VAL A 9 0.95 22.73 -16.71
N TYR A 10 1.25 22.64 -18.01
CA TYR A 10 0.53 23.35 -19.07
C TYR A 10 -0.30 22.40 -19.92
N TYR A 11 -1.46 22.88 -20.36
CA TYR A 11 -2.32 22.24 -21.35
C TYR A 11 -2.77 23.29 -22.37
N LEU A 12 -2.54 23.04 -23.66
CA LEU A 12 -2.83 23.97 -24.77
C LEU A 12 -2.25 25.38 -24.56
N GLY A 13 -1.00 25.46 -24.10
CA GLY A 13 -0.29 26.73 -23.89
C GLY A 13 -0.78 27.56 -22.70
N ARG A 14 -1.71 27.03 -21.89
CA ARG A 14 -2.21 27.66 -20.67
C ARG A 14 -1.93 26.77 -19.46
N PRO A 15 -1.79 27.33 -18.24
CA PRO A 15 -1.72 26.51 -17.03
C PRO A 15 -2.90 25.54 -16.96
N ALA A 16 -2.63 24.28 -16.69
CA ALA A 16 -3.67 23.28 -16.56
C ALA A 16 -4.56 23.61 -15.35
N LEU A 17 -5.86 23.78 -15.60
CA LEU A 17 -6.85 23.98 -14.54
C LEU A 17 -7.45 22.63 -14.16
N VAL A 18 -7.17 22.18 -12.93
CA VAL A 18 -7.72 20.95 -12.38
C VAL A 18 -9.14 21.21 -11.88
N ARG A 19 -10.06 20.27 -12.13
CA ARG A 19 -11.44 20.37 -11.62
C ARG A 19 -11.44 20.11 -10.11
N GLU A 20 -12.31 20.80 -9.38
CA GLU A 20 -12.48 20.61 -7.94
C GLU A 20 -12.78 19.15 -7.55
N SER A 21 -13.55 18.43 -8.38
CA SER A 21 -13.85 17.00 -8.16
C SER A 21 -12.60 16.12 -8.16
N GLU A 22 -11.63 16.41 -9.03
CA GLU A 22 -10.38 15.65 -9.11
C GLU A 22 -9.49 15.97 -7.89
N ILE A 23 -9.46 17.24 -7.46
CA ILE A 23 -8.73 17.66 -6.26
C ILE A 23 -9.31 16.96 -5.03
N ALA A 24 -10.64 16.89 -4.92
CA ALA A 24 -11.33 16.19 -3.83
C ALA A 24 -11.00 14.68 -3.83
N ALA A 25 -11.05 14.03 -4.98
CA ALA A 25 -10.71 12.61 -5.11
C ALA A 25 -9.26 12.30 -4.70
N VAL A 26 -8.30 13.16 -5.07
CA VAL A 26 -6.90 13.01 -4.65
C VAL A 26 -6.76 13.15 -3.13
N ARG A 27 -7.48 14.10 -2.51
CA ARG A 27 -7.46 14.27 -1.05
C ARG A 27 -8.04 13.06 -0.32
N GLU A 28 -9.18 12.54 -0.80
CA GLU A 28 -9.80 11.33 -0.24
C GLU A 28 -8.87 10.12 -0.35
N PHE A 29 -8.21 9.96 -1.50
CA PHE A 29 -7.22 8.90 -1.70
C PHE A 29 -6.06 8.99 -0.70
N LEU A 30 -5.54 10.21 -0.44
CA LEU A 30 -4.47 10.41 0.52
C LEU A 30 -4.87 10.01 1.95
N GLU A 31 -6.11 10.30 2.37
CA GLU A 31 -6.62 9.86 3.68
C GLU A 31 -6.72 8.34 3.78
N ILE A 32 -7.18 7.67 2.72
CA ILE A 32 -7.24 6.20 2.66
C ILE A 32 -5.83 5.59 2.71
N ALA A 33 -4.88 6.21 2.01
CA ALA A 33 -3.50 5.74 1.92
C ALA A 33 -2.69 5.99 3.20
N ARG A 34 -3.03 7.02 3.99
CA ARG A 34 -2.25 7.45 5.17
C ARG A 34 -2.04 6.35 6.21
N ASN A 35 -2.99 5.43 6.34
CA ASN A 35 -2.97 4.37 7.36
C ASN A 35 -2.67 2.98 6.77
N ARG A 36 -2.13 2.90 5.55
CA ARG A 36 -1.75 1.63 4.94
C ARG A 36 -0.24 1.53 4.84
N ASP A 37 0.35 0.74 5.73
CA ASP A 37 1.75 0.36 5.60
C ASP A 37 1.99 -0.35 4.28
N LEU A 38 3.05 0.07 3.60
CA LEU A 38 3.52 -0.59 2.39
C LEU A 38 4.16 -1.92 2.80
N VAL A 39 3.43 -2.99 2.54
CA VAL A 39 3.96 -4.35 2.62
C VAL A 39 4.80 -4.63 1.38
N THR A 40 6.05 -5.01 1.60
CA THR A 40 7.04 -5.29 0.56
C THR A 40 7.65 -6.68 0.74
N ASN A 41 8.28 -7.21 -0.30
CA ASN A 41 8.90 -8.53 -0.26
C ASN A 41 9.97 -8.56 0.84
N GLY A 42 9.89 -9.56 1.71
CA GLY A 42 10.78 -9.73 2.86
C GLY A 42 10.21 -9.23 4.20
N ASP A 43 9.12 -8.47 4.21
CA ASP A 43 8.48 -8.01 5.45
C ASP A 43 7.85 -9.18 6.23
N GLU A 44 7.84 -9.06 7.56
CA GLU A 44 6.97 -9.86 8.42
C GLU A 44 5.60 -9.20 8.53
N VAL A 45 4.55 -10.02 8.37
CA VAL A 45 3.17 -9.57 8.49
C VAL A 45 2.38 -10.48 9.43
N ASP A 46 1.43 -9.89 10.14
CA ASP A 46 0.46 -10.61 10.95
C ASP A 46 -0.86 -10.77 10.19
N ILE A 47 -1.39 -11.99 10.16
CA ILE A 47 -2.65 -12.31 9.49
C ILE A 47 -3.82 -11.96 10.42
N LEU A 48 -4.69 -11.06 9.97
CA LEU A 48 -5.79 -10.52 10.78
C LEU A 48 -7.07 -11.39 10.73
N CYS A 49 -7.23 -12.20 9.68
CA CYS A 49 -8.46 -12.94 9.41
C CYS A 49 -8.21 -14.35 8.83
N GLY A 50 -9.23 -15.20 8.88
CA GLY A 50 -9.19 -16.56 8.31
C GLY A 50 -8.60 -17.64 9.24
N PRO A 51 -8.32 -18.84 8.69
CA PRO A 51 -7.87 -20.00 9.48
C PRO A 51 -6.47 -19.81 10.10
N PHE A 52 -5.67 -18.88 9.57
CA PHE A 52 -4.34 -18.55 10.06
C PHE A 52 -4.29 -17.22 10.84
N LYS A 53 -5.45 -16.77 11.35
CA LYS A 53 -5.54 -15.56 12.15
C LYS A 53 -4.58 -15.61 13.35
N SER A 54 -3.92 -14.48 13.61
CA SER A 54 -2.93 -14.31 14.68
C SER A 54 -1.62 -15.10 14.49
N LYS A 55 -1.35 -15.62 13.30
CA LYS A 55 -0.04 -16.14 12.93
C LYS A 55 0.75 -15.11 12.14
N SER A 56 2.04 -15.02 12.43
CA SER A 56 2.98 -14.23 11.64
C SER A 56 3.47 -15.06 10.44
N ALA A 57 3.68 -14.39 9.32
CA ALA A 57 4.22 -15.00 8.11
C ALA A 57 5.15 -14.01 7.38
N LYS A 58 6.08 -14.56 6.60
CA LYS A 58 7.00 -13.76 5.80
C LYS A 58 6.46 -13.55 4.39
N VAL A 59 6.53 -12.31 3.91
CA VAL A 59 6.09 -11.96 2.56
C VAL A 59 7.14 -12.37 1.55
N LEU A 60 6.78 -13.29 0.66
CA LEU A 60 7.66 -13.76 -0.41
C LEU A 60 7.50 -12.90 -1.67
N ASP A 61 6.25 -12.57 -2.00
CA ASP A 61 5.91 -11.72 -3.13
C ASP A 61 4.61 -10.96 -2.90
N VAL A 62 4.53 -9.74 -3.44
CA VAL A 62 3.33 -8.89 -3.35
C VAL A 62 2.78 -8.65 -4.75
N ASN A 63 1.56 -9.13 -4.97
CA ASN A 63 0.82 -8.87 -6.20
C ASN A 63 -0.21 -7.75 -5.97
N ARG A 64 -0.94 -7.31 -7.01
CA ARG A 64 -1.85 -6.15 -6.90
C ARG A 64 -2.92 -6.21 -5.79
N LYS A 65 -3.39 -7.42 -5.45
CA LYS A 65 -4.47 -7.62 -4.45
C LYS A 65 -4.11 -8.64 -3.35
N PHE A 66 -3.12 -9.49 -3.61
CA PHE A 66 -2.78 -10.62 -2.75
C PHE A 66 -1.28 -10.62 -2.49
N ALA A 67 -0.89 -10.95 -1.26
CA ALA A 67 0.47 -11.29 -0.90
C ALA A 67 0.63 -12.82 -0.86
N LEU A 68 1.74 -13.30 -1.41
CA LEU A 68 2.22 -14.66 -1.22
C LEU A 68 3.04 -14.70 0.06
N LEU A 69 2.55 -15.45 1.05
CA LEU A 69 3.16 -15.58 2.37
C LEU A 69 3.72 -16.98 2.56
N VAL A 70 4.80 -17.09 3.34
CA VAL A 70 5.32 -18.36 3.86
C VAL A 70 5.09 -18.41 5.37
N LEU A 71 4.40 -19.46 5.83
CA LEU A 71 4.29 -19.77 7.25
C LEU A 71 5.46 -20.67 7.65
N ASP A 72 6.35 -20.17 8.51
CA ASP A 72 7.50 -20.94 8.97
C ASP A 72 7.12 -22.18 9.78
N GLU A 73 6.02 -22.11 10.54
CA GLU A 73 5.53 -23.24 11.35
C GLU A 73 5.08 -24.45 10.51
N LEU A 74 4.63 -24.21 9.26
CA LEU A 74 4.02 -25.23 8.41
C LEU A 74 4.83 -25.50 7.13
N GLY A 75 5.84 -24.66 6.83
CA GLY A 75 6.56 -24.68 5.55
C GLY A 75 5.65 -24.45 4.34
N ALA A 76 4.46 -23.90 4.55
CA ALA A 76 3.41 -23.79 3.54
C ALA A 76 3.36 -22.38 2.94
N LYS A 77 3.01 -22.33 1.65
CA LYS A 77 2.77 -21.09 0.91
C LYS A 77 1.27 -20.80 0.82
N ILE A 78 0.85 -19.61 1.21
CA ILE A 78 -0.55 -19.19 1.14
C ILE A 78 -0.70 -17.84 0.45
N TYR A 79 -1.87 -17.62 -0.15
CA TYR A 79 -2.26 -16.33 -0.71
C TYR A 79 -3.25 -15.65 0.25
N VAL A 80 -2.91 -14.44 0.68
CA VAL A 80 -3.77 -13.64 1.58
C VAL A 80 -4.02 -12.28 0.96
N SER A 81 -5.22 -11.73 1.15
CA SER A 81 -5.57 -10.38 0.70
C SER A 81 -4.70 -9.35 1.43
N LEU A 82 -4.21 -8.35 0.68
CA LEU A 82 -3.45 -7.23 1.28
C LEU A 82 -4.24 -6.43 2.31
N LEU A 83 -5.57 -6.53 2.29
CA LEU A 83 -6.46 -5.86 3.25
C LEU A 83 -6.54 -6.59 4.59
N GLU A 84 -6.11 -7.85 4.64
CA GLU A 84 -6.24 -8.74 5.81
C GLU A 84 -4.90 -9.04 6.48
N ILE A 85 -3.86 -8.30 6.12
CA ILE A 85 -2.52 -8.40 6.69
C ILE A 85 -2.12 -7.06 7.28
N ASN A 86 -1.40 -7.10 8.39
CA ASN A 86 -0.77 -5.91 8.96
C ASN A 86 0.75 -6.09 8.96
N LYS A 87 1.49 -5.02 8.62
CA LYS A 87 2.94 -5.06 8.71
C LYS A 87 3.35 -5.11 10.17
N LYS A 88 4.18 -6.09 10.52
CA LYS A 88 4.70 -6.21 11.88
C LYS A 88 5.81 -5.18 12.04
N HIS A 89 5.54 -4.13 12.81
CA HIS A 89 6.59 -3.21 13.24
C HIS A 89 7.42 -3.90 14.32
N THR A 90 8.61 -4.37 13.96
CA THR A 90 9.64 -4.67 14.94
C THR A 90 10.22 -3.33 15.40
N GLU A 91 10.07 -3.03 16.69
CA GLU A 91 10.71 -1.89 17.37
C GLU A 91 12.24 -1.93 17.25
#